data_AF-A0AAN3P061-F1
#
_entry.id   AF-A0AAN3P061-F1
#
_cell.length_a   1.000
_cell.length_b   1.000
_cell.length_c   1.000
_cell.angle_alpha   90.00
_cell.angle_beta   90.00
_cell.angle_gamma   90.00
#
_symmetry.space_group_name_H-M   'P 1'
#
loop_
_entity.id
_entity.type
_entity.pdbx_description
1 polymer ?
#
loop_
_entity_poly.entity_id
_entity_poly.type
_entity_poly.pdbx_seq_one_letter_code
_entity_poly.pdbx_strand_id
1 'polypeptide(L)'
;MSASLAILTIGIVPMQEVLPLLTEYIDEDNISHHSLLGKLSREEVMAEYAPEAGEDTILTLLNDNQLAHVSRRKVERDLQGVVEVLDNRGYDVIILMSTANISSMTA
;
A
#
# COMPACT_ATOMS: atom_id res chain seq x y z
N MET A 1 1.29 12.18 -23.93
CA MET A 1 0.47 11.92 -22.73
C MET A 1 1.42 11.29 -21.73
N SER A 2 1.68 11.95 -20.60
CA SER A 2 2.37 11.27 -19.49
C SER A 2 1.33 10.40 -18.80
N ALA A 3 1.60 9.10 -18.67
CA ALA A 3 0.74 8.22 -17.90
C ALA A 3 0.79 8.63 -16.42
N SER A 4 -0.35 8.57 -15.74
CA SER A 4 -0.46 8.77 -14.31
C SER A 4 -0.28 7.43 -13.57
N LEU A 5 0.57 7.42 -12.55
CA LEU A 5 0.95 6.22 -11.81
C LEU A 5 0.59 6.38 -10.33
N ALA A 6 -0.23 5.47 -9.81
CA ALA A 6 -0.42 5.30 -8.38
C ALA A 6 0.40 4.10 -7.87
N ILE A 7 1.22 4.32 -6.85
CA ILE A 7 1.96 3.29 -6.13
C ILE A 7 1.23 3.03 -4.82
N LEU A 8 0.82 1.79 -4.59
CA LEU A 8 0.17 1.36 -3.37
C LEU A 8 1.10 0.43 -2.58
N THR A 9 1.25 0.68 -1.28
CA THR A 9 2.00 -0.16 -0.34
C THR A 9 1.16 -0.46 0.91
N ILE A 10 1.48 -1.54 1.62
CA ILE A 10 0.81 -1.88 2.90
C ILE A 10 1.39 -1.01 4.02
N GLY A 11 2.70 -1.12 4.25
CA GLY A 11 3.45 -0.31 5.21
C GLY A 11 4.17 0.86 4.58
N ILE A 12 5.12 1.42 5.33
CA ILE A 12 6.04 2.44 4.83
C ILE A 12 7.13 1.80 3.96
N VAL A 13 7.55 2.52 2.91
CA VAL A 13 8.64 2.16 2.00
C VAL A 13 9.46 3.42 1.74
N PRO A 14 10.80 3.35 1.70
CA PRO A 14 11.64 4.52 1.43
C PRO A 14 11.53 4.94 -0.04
N MET A 15 10.48 5.71 -0.38
CA MET A 15 10.23 6.16 -1.75
C MET A 15 11.34 7.05 -2.31
N GLN A 16 12.14 7.70 -1.47
CA GLN A 16 13.27 8.53 -1.91
C GLN A 16 14.30 7.76 -2.75
N GLU A 17 14.45 6.45 -2.52
CA GLU A 17 15.36 5.61 -3.29
C GLU A 17 14.73 5.11 -4.60
N VAL A 18 13.40 5.02 -4.65
CA VAL A 18 12.65 4.45 -5.78
C VAL A 18 12.23 5.52 -6.78
N LEU A 19 11.84 6.72 -6.31
CA LEU A 19 11.35 7.81 -7.15
C LEU A 19 12.32 8.17 -8.29
N PRO A 20 13.65 8.34 -8.06
CA PRO A 20 14.57 8.69 -9.15
C PRO A 20 14.53 7.71 -10.33
N LEU A 21 14.30 6.42 -10.05
CA LEU A 21 14.25 5.37 -11.08
C LEU A 21 12.95 5.43 -11.89
N LEU A 22 11.87 5.94 -11.31
CA LEU A 22 10.58 6.10 -11.97
C LEU A 22 10.51 7.40 -12.75
N THR A 23 11.16 8.46 -12.24
CA THR A 23 11.19 9.79 -12.87
C THR A 23 11.98 9.84 -14.18
N GLU A 24 12.74 8.77 -14.51
CA GLU A 24 13.30 8.60 -15.85
C GLU A 24 12.23 8.38 -16.93
N TYR A 25 11.03 7.90 -16.55
CA TYR A 25 9.98 7.49 -17.47
C TYR A 25 8.66 8.24 -17.29
N ILE A 26 8.37 8.69 -16.06
CA ILE A 26 7.10 9.32 -15.68
C ILE A 26 7.42 10.58 -14.89
N ASP A 27 6.84 11.72 -15.24
CA ASP A 27 7.06 12.96 -14.48
C ASP A 27 6.68 12.75 -13.01
N GLU A 28 7.48 13.26 -12.07
CA GLU A 28 7.27 13.08 -10.63
C GLU A 28 5.87 13.53 -10.18
N ASP A 29 5.37 14.62 -10.77
CA ASP A 29 4.03 15.17 -10.50
C ASP A 29 2.89 14.19 -10.90
N ASN A 30 3.18 13.23 -11.78
CA ASN A 30 2.25 12.19 -12.22
C ASN A 30 2.41 10.89 -11.41
N ILE A 31 3.31 10.84 -10.43
CA ILE A 31 3.50 9.71 -9.52
C ILE A 31 2.86 10.05 -8.18
N SER A 32 1.94 9.20 -7.72
CA SER A 32 1.31 9.32 -6.39
C SER A 32 1.62 8.09 -5.55
N HIS A 33 2.14 8.27 -4.34
CA HIS A 33 2.35 7.17 -3.39
C HIS A 33 1.26 7.13 -2.32
N HIS A 34 0.67 5.96 -2.16
CA HIS A 34 -0.35 5.65 -1.17
C HIS A 34 0.14 4.48 -0.32
N SER A 35 0.12 4.67 1.00
CA SER A 35 0.37 3.59 1.97
C SER A 35 -0.91 3.34 2.75
N LEU A 36 -1.37 2.09 2.80
CA LEU A 36 -2.57 1.69 3.55
C LEU A 36 -2.43 2.05 5.03
N LEU A 37 -1.29 1.71 5.64
CA LEU A 37 -1.05 1.87 7.07
C LEU A 37 -0.14 3.06 7.41
N GLY A 38 0.50 3.69 6.42
CA GLY A 38 1.58 4.67 6.66
C GLY A 38 1.18 5.94 7.41
N LYS A 39 -0.12 6.24 7.49
CA LYS A 39 -0.65 7.40 8.24
C LYS A 39 -1.14 7.06 9.65
N LEU A 40 -1.28 5.77 9.97
CA LEU A 40 -1.81 5.30 11.25
C LEU A 40 -0.68 5.12 12.27
N SER A 41 -0.93 5.45 13.54
CA SER A 41 -0.01 5.07 14.62
C SER A 41 0.00 3.56 14.82
N ARG A 42 1.01 3.04 15.52
CA ARG A 42 1.04 1.60 15.88
C ARG A 42 -0.23 1.20 16.64
N GLU A 43 -0.69 2.00 17.57
CA GLU A 43 -1.88 1.73 18.38
C GLU A 43 -3.13 1.63 17.50
N GLU A 44 -3.30 2.56 16.55
CA GLU A 44 -4.40 2.54 15.57
C GLU A 44 -4.33 1.30 14.68
N VAL A 45 -3.13 0.98 14.15
CA VAL A 45 -2.94 -0.24 13.35
C VAL A 45 -3.28 -1.49 14.16
N MET A 46 -2.87 -1.57 15.43
CA MET A 46 -3.19 -2.74 16.26
C MET A 46 -4.68 -2.79 16.63
N ALA A 47 -5.34 -1.65 16.81
CA ALA A 47 -6.78 -1.62 17.08
C ALA A 47 -7.60 -2.14 15.89
N GLU A 48 -7.21 -1.77 14.67
CA GLU A 48 -7.98 -2.07 13.46
C GLU A 48 -7.53 -3.34 12.75
N TYR A 49 -6.22 -3.58 12.66
CA TYR A 49 -5.60 -4.61 11.83
C TYR A 49 -4.94 -5.75 12.62
N ALA A 50 -5.03 -5.79 13.95
CA ALA A 50 -4.53 -6.95 14.69
C ALA A 50 -5.18 -8.26 14.20
N PRO A 51 -4.40 -9.33 14.03
CA PRO A 51 -4.92 -10.62 13.61
C PRO A 51 -5.76 -11.26 14.71
N GLU A 52 -6.84 -11.91 14.30
CA GLU A 52 -7.64 -12.75 15.18
C GLU A 52 -7.04 -14.17 15.25
N ALA A 53 -7.44 -14.95 16.26
CA ALA A 53 -6.89 -16.29 16.47
C ALA A 53 -7.16 -17.19 15.25
N GLY A 54 -6.09 -17.69 14.63
CA GLY A 54 -6.15 -18.55 13.45
C GLY A 54 -6.19 -17.79 12.11
N GLU A 55 -6.12 -16.46 12.10
CA GLU A 55 -5.96 -15.70 10.86
C GLU A 55 -4.52 -15.75 10.33
N ASP A 56 -4.39 -15.79 9.01
CA ASP A 56 -3.11 -15.55 8.34
C ASP A 56 -2.65 -14.11 8.55
N THR A 57 -1.34 -13.92 8.64
CA THR A 57 -0.72 -12.62 8.92
C THR A 57 0.17 -12.14 7.79
N ILE A 58 0.31 -10.82 7.70
CA ILE A 58 1.28 -10.13 6.86
C ILE A 58 2.26 -9.39 7.77
N LEU A 59 3.56 -9.58 7.55
CA LEU A 59 4.62 -8.81 8.20
C LEU A 59 4.85 -7.52 7.42
N THR A 60 4.74 -6.37 8.08
CA THR A 60 4.91 -5.06 7.45
C THR A 60 5.64 -4.08 8.37
N LEU A 61 6.29 -3.08 7.79
CA LEU A 61 6.96 -1.98 8.49
C LEU A 61 5.99 -0.82 8.70
N LEU A 62 5.80 -0.39 9.96
CA LEU A 62 4.93 0.74 10.30
C LEU A 62 5.70 2.06 10.34
N ASN A 63 4.98 3.18 10.50
CA ASN A 63 5.56 4.54 10.51
C ASN A 63 6.53 4.81 11.67
N ASP A 64 6.49 4.00 12.72
CA ASP A 64 7.44 4.01 13.84
C ASP A 64 8.73 3.23 13.56
N ASN A 65 8.92 2.79 12.31
CA ASN A 65 10.03 1.95 11.85
C ASN A 65 10.15 0.60 12.59
N GLN A 66 9.04 0.12 13.16
CA GLN A 66 8.99 -1.20 13.79
C GLN A 66 8.10 -2.14 12.98
N LEU A 67 8.49 -3.41 12.93
CA LEU A 67 7.70 -4.43 12.25
C LEU A 67 6.44 -4.76 13.05
N ALA A 68 5.38 -5.13 12.34
CA ALA A 68 4.14 -5.61 12.92
C ALA A 68 3.53 -6.72 12.07
N HIS A 69 2.88 -7.67 12.75
CA HIS A 69 2.02 -8.64 12.10
C HIS A 69 0.59 -8.10 12.09
N VAL A 70 0.01 -8.02 10.91
CA VAL A 70 -1.37 -7.56 10.69
C VAL A 70 -2.19 -8.66 10.02
N SER A 71 -3.50 -8.65 10.22
CA SER A 71 -4.44 -9.58 9.60
C SER A 71 -4.39 -9.46 8.08
N ARG A 72 -4.07 -10.57 7.39
CA ARG A 72 -4.11 -10.64 5.93
C ARG A 72 -5.47 -10.25 5.39
N ARG A 73 -6.53 -10.82 5.95
CA ARG A 73 -7.91 -10.61 5.48
C ARG A 73 -8.32 -9.14 5.56
N LYS A 74 -7.99 -8.45 6.65
CA LYS A 74 -8.32 -7.03 6.84
C LYS A 74 -7.53 -6.16 5.86
N VAL A 75 -6.24 -6.46 5.68
CA VAL A 75 -5.39 -5.77 4.70
C VAL A 75 -5.90 -5.96 3.27
N GLU A 76 -6.19 -7.18 2.83
CA GLU A 76 -6.67 -7.44 1.47
C GLU A 76 -8.00 -6.73 1.18
N ARG A 77 -8.94 -6.73 2.14
CA ARG A 77 -10.21 -6.00 2.04
C ARG A 77 -10.00 -4.50 1.85
N ASP A 78 -9.16 -3.90 2.67
CA ASP A 78 -8.99 -2.44 2.66
C ASP A 78 -8.07 -1.99 1.50
N LEU A 79 -7.13 -2.84 1.06
CA LEU A 79 -6.39 -2.65 -0.19
C LEU A 79 -7.34 -2.62 -1.41
N GLN A 80 -8.30 -3.54 -1.49
CA GLN A 80 -9.30 -3.55 -2.56
C GLN A 80 -10.08 -2.24 -2.61
N GLY A 81 -10.52 -1.73 -1.45
CA GLY A 81 -11.20 -0.43 -1.38
C GLY A 81 -10.32 0.75 -1.82
N VAL A 82 -9.01 0.72 -1.52
CA VAL A 82 -8.08 1.75 -2.01
C VAL A 82 -7.91 1.66 -3.54
N VAL A 83 -7.80 0.46 -4.10
CA VAL A 83 -7.70 0.28 -5.55
C VAL A 83 -8.94 0.82 -6.27
N GLU A 84 -10.14 0.54 -5.77
CA GLU A 84 -11.38 1.10 -6.33
C GLU A 84 -11.39 2.64 -6.30
N VAL A 85 -10.88 3.26 -5.23
CA VAL A 85 -10.77 4.72 -5.15
C VAL A 85 -9.75 5.27 -6.15
N LEU A 86 -8.64 4.57 -6.36
CA LEU A 86 -7.61 4.97 -7.34
C LEU A 86 -8.12 4.81 -8.78
N ASP A 87 -8.82 3.71 -9.07
CA ASP A 87 -9.42 3.46 -10.39
C ASP A 87 -10.46 4.53 -10.73
N ASN A 88 -11.33 4.87 -9.77
CA ASN A 88 -12.32 5.95 -9.93
C ASN A 88 -11.70 7.34 -10.10
N ARG A 89 -10.43 7.55 -9.69
CA ARG A 89 -9.70 8.81 -9.94
C ARG A 89 -9.11 8.88 -11.35
N GLY A 90 -9.15 7.78 -12.10
CA GLY A 90 -8.66 7.71 -13.47
C GLY A 90 -7.15 7.62 -13.58
N TYR A 91 -6.46 6.98 -12.61
CA TYR A 91 -5.04 6.65 -12.79
C TYR A 91 -4.88 5.66 -13.95
N ASP A 92 -3.91 5.90 -14.82
CA ASP A 92 -3.65 5.01 -15.97
C ASP A 92 -3.04 3.67 -15.52
N VAL A 93 -2.23 3.71 -14.45
CA VAL A 93 -1.55 2.53 -13.90
C VAL A 93 -1.60 2.57 -12.38
N ILE A 94 -1.95 1.44 -11.76
CA ILE A 94 -1.84 1.20 -10.32
C ILE A 94 -0.81 0.07 -10.11
N ILE A 95 0.25 0.33 -9.35
CA ILE A 95 1.26 -0.66 -8.95
C ILE A 95 1.13 -0.93 -7.46
N LEU A 96 0.78 -2.17 -7.10
CA LEU A 96 0.87 -2.65 -5.73
C LEU A 96 2.26 -3.21 -5.45
N MET A 97 3.03 -2.55 -4.59
CA MET A 97 4.33 -3.03 -4.12
C MET A 97 4.15 -3.70 -2.75
N SER A 98 4.27 -5.02 -2.71
CA SER A 98 4.09 -5.83 -1.50
C SER A 98 5.14 -6.94 -1.41
N THR A 99 5.63 -7.19 -0.19
CA THR A 99 6.46 -8.36 0.14
C THR A 99 5.62 -9.59 0.46
N ALA A 100 4.35 -9.40 0.83
CA ALA A 100 3.38 -10.48 0.95
C ALA A 100 2.74 -10.77 -0.41
N ASN A 101 2.55 -12.04 -0.72
CA ASN A 101 1.65 -12.42 -1.82
C ASN A 101 0.26 -11.92 -1.47
N ILE A 102 -0.38 -11.13 -2.34
CA ILE A 102 -1.75 -10.64 -2.17
C ILE A 102 -2.60 -11.32 -3.23
N SER A 103 -3.65 -12.00 -2.77
CA SER A 103 -4.58 -12.71 -3.64
C SER A 103 -5.93 -12.00 -3.67
N SER A 104 -6.70 -12.23 -4.73
CA SER A 104 -8.13 -11.85 -4.81
C SER A 104 -8.43 -10.36 -4.98
N MET A 105 -7.54 -9.59 -5.61
CA MET A 105 -7.84 -8.19 -5.99
C MET A 105 -8.46 -8.11 -7.38
N THR A 106 -9.43 -7.22 -7.55
CA THR A 106 -10.07 -6.88 -8.82
C THR A 106 -10.02 -5.37 -9.03
N ALA A 107 -9.79 -4.93 -10.27
CA ALA A 107 -10.02 -3.54 -10.65
C ALA A 107 -11.51 -3.35 -10.97
#